data_AF-A0A2E2YTL3-F1
#
_entry.id   AF-A0A2E2YTL3-F1
#
_cell.length_a   1.000
_cell.length_b   1.000
_cell.length_c   1.000
_cell.angle_alpha   90.00
_cell.angle_beta   90.00
_cell.angle_gamma   90.00
#
_symmetry.space_group_name_H-M   'P 1'
#
loop_
_entity.id
_entity.type
_entity.pdbx_description
1 polymer ?
#
loop_
_entity_poly.entity_id
_entity_poly.type
_entity_poly.pdbx_seq_one_letter_code
_entity_poly.pdbx_strand_id
1 'polypeptide(L)'
;MDSKGMPNISARSLVLALAFTLTSGAAYSEDSDPIGRLLRGEAELVTTKINENICVVTPEITIAANMAVLAGDDGILVIDDLLQPWTQKIRKAVSKIQKGPIKYLLNSHYHYDHAGSNAAFGGTSTIVAHKNVRKRLAEGHQAGAQFVDGRRPSAALPIITFSKNLSFHWNKETIDLIHFLSSIVMSAVVLPVYETTYEHC
;
A
#
# COMPACT_ATOMS: atom_id res chain seq x y z
N MET A 1 -0.13 42.35 -29.78
CA MET A 1 -1.36 41.54 -29.72
C MET A 1 -0.94 40.08 -29.54
N ASP A 2 -0.95 39.70 -28.27
CA ASP A 2 -1.08 38.38 -27.65
C ASP A 2 -0.18 37.22 -28.07
N SER A 3 0.92 37.09 -27.32
CA SER A 3 1.48 35.82 -26.87
C SER A 3 0.48 35.09 -25.97
N LYS A 4 -0.19 34.03 -26.46
CA LYS A 4 -0.86 33.07 -25.57
C LYS A 4 0.11 31.93 -25.26
N GLY A 5 0.66 32.01 -24.05
CA GLY A 5 1.55 31.02 -23.48
C GLY A 5 0.92 29.64 -23.41
N MET A 6 1.72 28.65 -23.75
CA MET A 6 1.48 27.28 -23.33
C MET A 6 1.68 27.23 -21.81
N PRO A 7 0.76 26.62 -21.03
CA PRO A 7 0.99 26.45 -19.61
C PRO A 7 2.19 25.49 -19.42
N ASN A 8 3.23 25.99 -18.76
CA ASN A 8 4.30 25.17 -18.21
C ASN A 8 3.71 24.29 -17.10
N ILE A 9 3.21 23.11 -17.46
CA ILE A 9 2.84 22.09 -16.48
C ILE A 9 4.16 21.44 -16.03
N SER A 10 4.78 21.98 -14.99
CA SER A 10 5.89 21.28 -14.34
C SER A 10 5.31 20.08 -13.60
N ALA A 11 5.41 18.90 -14.20
CA ALA A 11 5.01 17.66 -13.59
C ALA A 11 5.89 17.40 -12.35
N ARG A 12 5.41 17.75 -11.15
CA ARG A 12 6.05 17.32 -9.90
C ARG A 12 5.60 15.88 -9.64
N SER A 13 6.46 14.93 -9.97
CA SER A 13 6.24 13.53 -9.58
C SER A 13 6.33 13.44 -8.06
N LEU A 14 5.21 13.17 -7.38
CA LEU A 14 5.24 12.83 -5.97
C LEU A 14 5.75 11.39 -5.85
N VAL A 15 7.01 11.22 -5.47
CA VAL A 15 7.46 9.92 -4.99
C VAL A 15 6.77 9.74 -3.64
N LEU A 16 5.67 9.00 -3.61
CA LEU A 16 5.11 8.49 -2.36
C LEU A 16 6.04 7.40 -1.84
N ALA A 17 7.23 7.80 -1.41
CA ALA A 17 7.95 7.01 -0.44
C ALA A 17 7.05 6.99 0.79
N LEU A 18 6.56 5.81 1.18
CA LEU A 18 6.07 5.61 2.54
C LEU A 18 7.26 5.86 3.47
N ALA A 19 7.52 7.12 3.76
CA ALA A 19 8.57 7.57 4.64
C ALA A 19 8.04 7.47 6.07
N PHE A 20 8.73 6.68 6.90
CA PHE A 20 8.52 6.67 8.34
C PHE A 20 8.81 8.07 8.90
N THR A 21 7.77 8.82 9.26
CA THR A 21 7.94 9.99 10.13
C THR A 21 7.96 9.51 11.58
N LEU A 22 9.16 9.36 12.14
CA LEU A 22 9.38 9.26 13.58
C LEU A 22 9.08 10.62 14.22
N THR A 23 7.86 10.83 14.69
CA THR A 23 7.58 11.90 15.66
C THR A 23 7.93 11.39 17.04
N SER A 24 9.06 11.81 17.58
CA SER A 24 9.41 11.62 18.99
C SER A 24 8.51 12.50 19.86
N GLY A 25 7.79 11.87 20.80
CA GLY A 25 7.16 12.58 21.92
C GLY A 25 5.71 12.19 22.21
N ALA A 26 5.49 11.00 22.75
CA ALA A 26 4.36 10.75 23.64
C ALA A 26 4.83 9.78 24.72
N ALA A 27 4.61 10.13 25.98
CA ALA A 27 4.91 9.28 27.13
C ALA A 27 4.10 7.98 27.04
N TYR A 28 4.79 6.86 26.87
CA TYR A 28 4.17 5.54 26.91
C TYR A 28 3.81 5.19 28.36
N SER A 29 2.53 5.01 28.66
CA SER A 29 2.14 4.26 29.84
C SER A 29 2.45 2.78 29.61
N GLU A 30 3.02 2.11 30.61
CA GLU A 30 3.42 0.69 30.58
C GLU A 30 2.25 -0.29 30.33
N ASP A 31 1.01 0.19 30.27
CA ASP A 31 -0.22 -0.62 30.15
C ASP A 31 -0.82 -0.68 28.73
N SER A 32 -0.11 -0.18 27.71
CA SER A 32 -0.69 0.12 26.38
C SER A 32 -0.45 -0.91 25.26
N ASP A 33 0.35 -1.96 25.48
CA ASP A 33 0.80 -3.00 24.50
C ASP A 33 0.54 -2.62 23.02
N PRO A 34 1.16 -1.53 22.52
CA PRO A 34 0.81 -0.98 21.21
C PRO A 34 1.17 -1.96 20.09
N ILE A 35 2.28 -2.68 20.26
CA ILE A 35 2.74 -3.69 19.31
C ILE A 35 1.78 -4.88 19.28
N GLY A 36 1.38 -5.42 20.43
CA GLY A 36 0.44 -6.54 20.45
C GLY A 36 -0.95 -6.15 19.97
N ARG A 37 -1.44 -4.94 20.28
CA ARG A 37 -2.70 -4.42 19.69
C ARG A 37 -2.63 -4.34 18.17
N LEU A 38 -1.51 -3.86 17.63
CA LEU A 38 -1.28 -3.83 16.19
C LEU A 38 -1.32 -5.25 15.60
N LEU A 39 -0.58 -6.18 16.19
CA LEU A 39 -0.47 -7.55 15.71
C LEU A 39 -1.78 -8.34 15.81
N ARG A 40 -2.63 -8.04 16.80
CA ARG A 40 -3.98 -8.63 16.95
C ARG A 40 -5.05 -7.93 16.09
N GLY A 41 -4.72 -6.84 15.41
CA GLY A 41 -5.69 -6.07 14.63
C GLY A 41 -6.66 -5.24 15.46
N GLU A 42 -6.28 -4.89 16.69
CA GLU A 42 -7.11 -4.15 17.64
C GLU A 42 -6.97 -2.63 17.49
N ALA A 43 -5.91 -2.15 16.83
CA ALA A 43 -5.77 -0.74 16.50
C ALA A 43 -6.74 -0.31 15.37
N GLU A 44 -7.11 0.96 15.33
CA GLU A 44 -8.03 1.48 14.32
C GLU A 44 -7.32 1.87 13.02
N LEU A 45 -8.06 1.86 11.91
CA LEU A 45 -7.61 2.37 10.62
C LEU A 45 -8.17 3.78 10.40
N VAL A 46 -7.29 4.71 10.08
CA VAL A 46 -7.61 6.07 9.66
C VAL A 46 -7.51 6.15 8.14
N THR A 47 -8.48 6.79 7.49
CA THR A 47 -8.47 7.00 6.03
C THR A 47 -8.35 8.49 5.74
N THR A 48 -7.30 8.87 5.01
CA THR A 48 -7.01 10.25 4.62
C THR A 48 -7.15 10.37 3.11
N LYS A 49 -7.98 11.29 2.64
CA LYS A 49 -8.12 11.59 1.22
C LYS A 49 -6.91 12.41 0.75
N ILE A 50 -6.29 11.98 -0.35
CA ILE A 50 -5.20 12.72 -1.00
C ILE A 50 -5.75 13.55 -2.16
N ASN A 51 -6.60 12.93 -2.98
CA ASN A 51 -7.34 13.58 -4.06
C ASN A 51 -8.66 12.81 -4.32
N GLU A 52 -9.33 13.08 -5.45
CA GLU A 52 -10.58 12.40 -5.83
C GLU A 52 -10.47 10.87 -5.87
N ASN A 53 -9.36 10.34 -6.38
CA ASN A 53 -9.18 8.92 -6.69
C ASN A 53 -8.31 8.18 -5.67
N ILE A 54 -7.51 8.89 -4.87
CA ILE A 54 -6.47 8.33 -4.01
C ILE A 54 -6.78 8.62 -2.53
N CYS A 55 -6.83 7.56 -1.74
CA CYS A 55 -6.84 7.61 -0.28
C CYS A 55 -5.65 6.84 0.30
N VAL A 56 -5.13 7.30 1.44
CA VAL A 56 -4.16 6.55 2.24
C VAL A 56 -4.86 6.05 3.50
N VAL A 57 -4.65 4.78 3.81
CA VAL A 57 -5.19 4.11 4.99
C VAL A 57 -4.04 3.75 5.91
N THR A 58 -4.04 4.30 7.12
CA THR A 58 -2.96 4.13 8.10
C THR A 58 -3.50 3.53 9.39
N PRO A 59 -2.79 2.59 10.03
CA PRO A 59 -3.06 2.24 11.42
C PRO A 59 -2.83 3.45 12.33
N GLU A 60 -3.63 3.59 13.39
CA GLU A 60 -3.41 4.60 14.44
C GLU A 60 -2.01 4.46 15.08
N ILE A 61 -1.49 3.23 15.11
CA ILE A 61 -0.15 2.93 15.64
C ILE A 61 0.85 3.03 14.49
N THR A 62 1.67 4.07 14.50
CA THR A 62 2.53 4.54 13.39
C THR A 62 3.73 3.65 13.05
N ILE A 63 3.94 2.56 13.78
CA ILE A 63 5.03 1.61 13.54
C ILE A 63 4.70 0.59 12.43
N ALA A 64 3.48 0.61 11.92
CA ALA A 64 3.02 -0.29 10.86
C ALA A 64 3.07 0.36 9.47
N ALA A 65 3.06 -0.47 8.43
CA ALA A 65 2.89 -0.04 7.06
C ALA A 65 1.59 0.77 6.86
N ASN A 66 1.61 1.65 5.85
CA ASN A 66 0.40 2.24 5.31
C ASN A 66 -0.06 1.46 4.08
N MET A 67 -1.34 1.59 3.77
CA MET A 67 -1.95 1.09 2.55
C MET A 67 -2.44 2.28 1.72
N ALA A 68 -2.33 2.22 0.39
CA ALA A 68 -2.98 3.20 -0.49
C ALA A 68 -4.12 2.54 -1.27
N VAL A 69 -5.20 3.29 -1.48
CA VAL A 69 -6.39 2.84 -2.21
C VAL A 69 -6.65 3.80 -3.35
N LEU A 70 -6.67 3.26 -4.56
CA LEU A 70 -7.11 3.95 -5.76
C LEU A 70 -8.50 3.44 -6.15
N ALA A 71 -9.47 4.34 -6.22
CA ALA A 71 -10.87 4.03 -6.48
C ALA A 71 -11.45 4.99 -7.53
N GLY A 72 -12.39 4.50 -8.33
CA GLY A 72 -12.96 5.18 -9.48
C GLY A 72 -13.62 4.21 -10.45
N ASP A 73 -13.86 4.68 -11.69
CA ASP A 73 -14.62 3.98 -12.72
C ASP A 73 -13.99 2.65 -13.17
N ASP A 74 -12.65 2.56 -13.19
CA ASP A 74 -11.96 1.32 -13.55
C ASP A 74 -12.05 0.26 -12.44
N GLY A 75 -12.39 0.69 -11.22
CA GLY A 75 -12.55 -0.13 -10.02
C GLY A 75 -11.47 0.12 -8.98
N ILE A 76 -11.39 -0.77 -8.00
CA ILE A 76 -10.54 -0.58 -6.83
C ILE A 76 -9.18 -1.27 -7.05
N LEU A 77 -8.11 -0.52 -6.87
CA LEU A 77 -6.73 -0.99 -6.81
C LEU A 77 -6.13 -0.59 -5.47
N VAL A 78 -5.42 -1.52 -4.83
CA VAL A 78 -4.81 -1.30 -3.52
C VAL A 78 -3.31 -1.53 -3.59
N ILE A 79 -2.54 -0.71 -2.88
CA ILE A 79 -1.10 -0.87 -2.69
C ILE A 79 -0.87 -1.25 -1.22
N ASP A 80 -0.25 -2.42 -1.03
CA ASP A 80 -0.03 -3.13 0.24
C ASP A 80 -1.31 -3.50 1.00
N ASP A 81 -1.24 -4.48 1.89
CA ASP A 81 -2.44 -5.03 2.54
C ASP A 81 -2.30 -5.32 4.04
N LEU A 82 -1.39 -4.60 4.69
CA LEU A 82 -1.19 -4.64 6.14
C LEU A 82 -0.98 -6.09 6.64
N LEU A 83 -1.46 -6.38 7.85
CA LEU A 83 -1.28 -7.66 8.54
C LEU A 83 -2.54 -8.52 8.41
N GLN A 84 -2.39 -9.85 8.32
CA GLN A 84 -3.51 -10.80 8.14
C GLN A 84 -4.72 -10.55 9.06
N PRO A 85 -4.57 -10.29 10.38
CA PRO A 85 -5.72 -10.07 11.28
C PRO A 85 -6.57 -8.85 10.91
N TRP A 86 -6.05 -7.94 10.09
CA TRP A 86 -6.72 -6.72 9.65
C TRP A 86 -7.63 -6.93 8.43
N THR A 87 -7.65 -8.12 7.82
CA THR A 87 -8.39 -8.40 6.57
C THR A 87 -9.82 -7.82 6.58
N GLN A 88 -10.58 -8.03 7.66
CA GLN A 88 -11.94 -7.49 7.75
C GLN A 88 -11.98 -5.96 7.88
N LYS A 89 -11.06 -5.38 8.66
CA LYS A 89 -10.93 -3.91 8.80
C LYS A 89 -10.54 -3.28 7.45
N ILE A 90 -9.61 -3.89 6.71
CA ILE A 90 -9.22 -3.47 5.36
C ILE A 90 -10.42 -3.47 4.42
N ARG A 91 -11.15 -4.59 4.33
CA ARG A 91 -12.37 -4.68 3.50
C ARG A 91 -13.40 -3.61 3.86
N LYS A 92 -13.59 -3.36 5.17
CA LYS A 92 -14.50 -2.32 5.65
C LYS A 92 -14.02 -0.91 5.26
N ALA A 93 -12.75 -0.60 5.45
CA ALA A 93 -12.15 0.70 5.09
C ALA A 93 -12.27 0.95 3.58
N VAL A 94 -11.86 0.00 2.76
CA VAL A 94 -11.99 0.08 1.30
C VAL A 94 -13.45 0.22 0.86
N SER A 95 -14.38 -0.50 1.50
CA SER A 95 -15.82 -0.42 1.20
C SER A 95 -16.45 0.92 1.60
N LYS A 96 -15.82 1.71 2.48
CA LYS A 96 -16.25 3.09 2.76
C LYS A 96 -15.81 4.04 1.64
N ILE A 97 -14.68 3.77 0.99
CA ILE A 97 -14.17 4.53 -0.16
C ILE A 97 -15.00 4.22 -1.41
N GLN A 98 -15.13 2.94 -1.78
CA GLN A 98 -15.96 2.50 -2.91
C GLN A 98 -16.49 1.08 -2.68
N LYS A 99 -17.75 0.83 -3.08
CA LYS A 99 -18.33 -0.52 -3.09
C LYS A 99 -17.78 -1.31 -4.29
N GLY A 100 -17.38 -2.55 -4.05
CA GLY A 100 -16.93 -3.47 -5.10
C GLY A 100 -15.73 -4.31 -4.66
N PRO A 101 -15.29 -5.25 -5.50
CA PRO A 101 -14.09 -6.03 -5.26
C PRO A 101 -12.83 -5.17 -5.49
N ILE A 102 -11.79 -5.46 -4.71
CA ILE A 102 -10.42 -5.03 -5.02
C ILE A 102 -9.97 -5.83 -6.24
N LYS A 103 -9.80 -5.18 -7.39
CA LYS A 103 -9.40 -5.85 -8.65
C LYS A 103 -7.91 -6.19 -8.64
N TYR A 104 -7.08 -5.23 -8.20
CA TYR A 104 -5.63 -5.38 -8.14
C TYR A 104 -5.11 -5.10 -6.73
N LEU A 105 -4.19 -5.94 -6.28
CA LEU A 105 -3.41 -5.73 -5.07
C LEU A 105 -1.94 -5.69 -5.46
N LEU A 106 -1.30 -4.54 -5.26
CA LEU A 106 0.10 -4.31 -5.60
C LEU A 106 0.93 -4.41 -4.32
N ASN A 107 1.90 -5.33 -4.24
CA ASN A 107 2.84 -5.34 -3.11
C ASN A 107 4.09 -4.54 -3.44
N SER A 108 4.42 -3.58 -2.58
CA SER A 108 5.68 -2.83 -2.63
C SER A 108 6.87 -3.76 -2.37
N HIS A 109 6.79 -4.57 -1.32
CA HIS A 109 7.77 -5.59 -0.96
C HIS A 109 7.15 -6.73 -0.14
N TYR A 110 7.98 -7.66 0.34
CA TYR A 110 7.57 -8.98 0.84
C TYR A 110 7.37 -9.06 2.37
N HIS A 111 7.62 -7.97 3.10
CA HIS A 111 7.48 -7.96 4.55
C HIS A 111 6.04 -8.17 4.99
N TYR A 112 5.86 -8.73 6.18
CA TYR A 112 4.56 -9.18 6.66
C TYR A 112 3.56 -8.04 6.85
N ASP A 113 4.02 -6.84 7.15
CA ASP A 113 3.20 -5.64 7.24
C ASP A 113 2.79 -5.06 5.89
N HIS A 114 3.34 -5.54 4.77
CA HIS A 114 3.00 -5.08 3.42
C HIS A 114 2.28 -6.14 2.55
N ALA A 115 2.50 -7.41 2.87
CA ALA A 115 1.97 -8.56 2.13
C ALA A 115 1.31 -9.61 3.05
N GLY A 116 0.99 -9.23 4.28
CA GLY A 116 0.51 -10.15 5.32
C GLY A 116 -0.89 -10.66 5.06
N SER A 117 -1.73 -9.86 4.40
CA SER A 117 -3.10 -10.25 4.09
C SER A 117 -3.27 -10.90 2.71
N ASN A 118 -2.18 -11.10 1.94
CA ASN A 118 -2.25 -11.49 0.53
C ASN A 118 -3.14 -12.73 0.32
N ALA A 119 -3.00 -13.74 1.20
CA ALA A 119 -3.75 -14.99 1.13
C ALA A 119 -5.27 -14.77 1.17
N ALA A 120 -5.74 -13.76 1.90
CA ALA A 120 -7.15 -13.43 2.01
C ALA A 120 -7.70 -12.73 0.77
N PHE A 121 -6.84 -12.20 -0.10
CA PHE A 121 -7.23 -11.47 -1.31
C PHE A 121 -6.94 -12.22 -2.61
N GLY A 122 -5.97 -13.15 -2.67
CA GLY A 122 -5.56 -13.77 -3.93
C GLY A 122 -6.57 -14.69 -4.61
N GLY A 123 -7.70 -15.00 -3.98
CA GLY A 123 -8.85 -15.63 -4.64
C GLY A 123 -9.82 -14.65 -5.31
N THR A 124 -9.73 -13.36 -4.98
CA THR A 124 -10.65 -12.30 -5.43
C THR A 124 -9.96 -11.16 -6.17
N SER A 125 -8.64 -11.04 -6.03
CA SER A 125 -7.83 -9.92 -6.49
C SER A 125 -6.62 -10.45 -7.24
N THR A 126 -6.22 -9.76 -8.31
CA THR A 126 -4.97 -10.07 -9.01
C THR A 126 -3.81 -9.43 -8.25
N ILE A 127 -2.97 -10.27 -7.63
CA ILE A 127 -1.81 -9.81 -6.89
C ILE A 127 -0.64 -9.58 -7.85
N VAL A 128 -0.03 -8.40 -7.78
CA VAL A 128 1.06 -7.95 -8.65
C VAL A 128 2.23 -7.47 -7.81
N ALA A 129 3.45 -7.92 -8.15
CA ALA A 129 4.65 -7.48 -7.45
C ALA A 129 5.91 -7.70 -8.28
N HIS A 130 7.07 -7.21 -7.81
CA HIS A 130 8.34 -7.57 -8.43
C HIS A 130 8.62 -9.07 -8.27
N LYS A 131 9.32 -9.70 -9.25
CA LYS A 131 9.63 -11.14 -9.22
C LYS A 131 10.34 -11.60 -7.94
N ASN A 132 11.16 -10.74 -7.33
CA ASN A 132 11.86 -11.06 -6.09
C ASN A 132 10.91 -11.11 -4.87
N VAL A 133 9.81 -10.35 -4.89
CA VAL A 133 8.77 -10.41 -3.86
C VAL A 133 8.10 -11.77 -3.90
N ARG A 134 7.66 -12.21 -5.10
CA ARG A 134 7.09 -13.56 -5.29
C ARG A 134 8.05 -14.65 -4.81
N LYS A 135 9.33 -14.57 -5.20
CA LYS A 135 10.36 -15.53 -4.78
C LYS A 135 10.46 -15.61 -3.25
N ARG A 136 10.62 -14.47 -2.57
CA ARG A 136 10.78 -14.45 -1.10
C ARG A 136 9.54 -14.93 -0.36
N LEU A 137 8.34 -14.57 -0.80
CA LEU A 137 7.08 -15.08 -0.23
C LEU A 137 6.97 -16.61 -0.40
N ALA A 138 7.36 -17.14 -1.57
CA ALA A 138 7.34 -18.58 -1.83
C ALA A 138 8.39 -19.35 -1.01
N GLU A 139 9.54 -18.75 -0.73
CA GLU A 139 10.59 -19.30 0.13
C GLU A 139 10.25 -19.21 1.62
N GLY A 140 9.31 -18.34 1.99
CA GLY A 140 8.94 -18.08 3.39
C GLY A 140 9.88 -17.09 4.09
N HIS A 141 10.71 -16.37 3.34
CA HIS A 141 11.54 -15.31 3.91
C HIS A 141 10.65 -14.16 4.38
N GLN A 142 10.88 -13.69 5.61
CA GLN A 142 10.21 -12.53 6.20
C GLN A 142 11.24 -11.64 6.90
N ALA A 143 10.93 -10.36 7.05
CA ALA A 143 11.63 -9.43 7.90
C ALA A 143 10.59 -8.53 8.60
N GLY A 144 10.83 -8.18 9.87
CA GLY A 144 9.90 -7.41 10.70
C GLY A 144 9.76 -7.95 12.13
N ALA A 145 8.98 -7.26 12.98
CA ALA A 145 8.94 -7.47 14.43
C ALA A 145 8.36 -8.83 14.89
N GLN A 146 7.67 -9.57 14.01
CA GLN A 146 7.28 -10.96 14.26
C GLN A 146 7.39 -11.77 12.97
N PHE A 147 8.38 -12.64 12.93
CA PHE A 147 8.62 -13.56 11.83
C PHE A 147 7.52 -14.64 11.83
N VAL A 148 6.54 -14.52 10.95
CA VAL A 148 5.70 -15.66 10.57
C VAL A 148 6.54 -16.50 9.62
N ASP A 149 7.31 -17.43 10.18
CA ASP A 149 8.11 -18.37 9.40
C ASP A 149 7.20 -19.35 8.65
N GLY A 150 7.57 -19.65 7.41
CA GLY A 150 6.91 -20.66 6.60
C GLY A 150 6.53 -20.18 5.21
N ARG A 151 6.46 -21.13 4.27
CA ARG A 151 6.04 -20.86 2.90
C ARG A 151 4.63 -20.28 2.89
N ARG A 152 4.45 -19.17 2.19
CA ARG A 152 3.11 -18.59 2.02
C ARG A 152 2.27 -19.51 1.11
N PRO A 153 0.96 -19.64 1.36
CA PRO A 153 0.08 -20.42 0.49
C PRO A 153 0.09 -19.84 -0.93
N SER A 154 -0.26 -20.65 -1.94
CA SER A 154 -0.26 -20.21 -3.35
C SER A 154 -1.13 -18.97 -3.59
N ALA A 155 -2.25 -18.87 -2.86
CA ALA A 155 -3.14 -17.71 -2.88
C ALA A 155 -2.47 -16.41 -2.40
N ALA A 156 -1.36 -16.47 -1.65
CA ALA A 156 -0.64 -15.29 -1.22
C ALA A 156 0.43 -14.81 -2.22
N LEU A 157 0.68 -15.56 -3.30
CA LEU A 157 1.79 -15.30 -4.19
C LEU A 157 1.38 -14.40 -5.37
N PRO A 158 2.11 -13.30 -5.65
CA PRO A 158 1.85 -12.43 -6.80
C PRO A 158 1.84 -13.20 -8.12
N ILE A 159 0.74 -13.19 -8.86
CA ILE A 159 0.59 -13.96 -10.11
C ILE A 159 1.02 -13.18 -11.36
N ILE A 160 1.01 -11.85 -11.29
CA ILE A 160 1.66 -10.99 -12.28
C ILE A 160 2.96 -10.48 -11.65
N THR A 161 4.08 -10.63 -12.36
CA THR A 161 5.36 -10.12 -11.88
C THR A 161 6.10 -9.29 -12.92
N PHE A 162 6.84 -8.29 -12.44
CA PHE A 162 7.75 -7.49 -13.28
C PHE A 162 9.20 -7.63 -12.81
N SER A 163 10.15 -7.22 -13.67
CA SER A 163 11.60 -7.29 -13.40
C SER A 163 12.30 -5.92 -13.28
N LYS A 164 11.79 -4.87 -13.93
CA LYS A 164 12.39 -3.54 -13.92
C LYS A 164 11.34 -2.49 -13.57
N ASN A 165 10.34 -2.38 -14.43
CA ASN A 165 9.19 -1.52 -14.23
C ASN A 165 7.89 -2.18 -14.72
N LEU A 166 6.77 -1.63 -14.27
CA LEU A 166 5.43 -1.89 -14.78
C LEU A 166 4.59 -0.64 -14.51
N SER A 167 3.81 -0.20 -15.50
CA SER A 167 2.92 0.95 -15.34
C SER A 167 1.46 0.51 -15.37
N PHE A 168 0.64 1.10 -14.51
CA PHE A 168 -0.82 1.06 -14.60
C PHE A 168 -1.33 2.44 -14.99
N HIS A 169 -2.31 2.48 -15.89
CA HIS A 169 -3.15 3.65 -16.08
C HIS A 169 -4.53 3.28 -15.52
N TRP A 170 -4.91 3.93 -14.42
CA TRP A 170 -6.04 3.48 -13.61
C TRP A 170 -6.71 4.64 -12.91
N ASN A 171 -8.03 4.78 -13.05
CA ASN A 171 -8.83 5.87 -12.45
C ASN A 171 -8.23 7.26 -12.73
N LYS A 172 -7.78 7.48 -13.98
CA LYS A 172 -7.11 8.72 -14.45
C LYS A 172 -5.74 8.99 -13.83
N GLU A 173 -5.23 8.10 -12.99
CA GLU A 173 -3.89 8.14 -12.42
C GLU A 173 -2.93 7.27 -13.24
N THR A 174 -1.63 7.59 -13.19
CA THR A 174 -0.57 6.70 -13.68
C THR A 174 0.23 6.18 -12.51
N ILE A 175 0.44 4.87 -12.42
CA ILE A 175 1.11 4.20 -11.32
C ILE A 175 2.33 3.50 -11.86
N ASP A 176 3.52 3.96 -11.48
CA ASP A 176 4.76 3.33 -11.89
C ASP A 176 5.31 2.46 -10.77
N LEU A 177 5.35 1.15 -11.00
CA LEU A 177 6.06 0.20 -10.16
C LEU A 177 7.50 0.13 -10.63
N ILE A 178 8.44 0.54 -9.80
CA ILE A 178 9.87 0.60 -10.16
C ILE A 178 10.68 -0.22 -9.16
N HIS A 179 11.50 -1.14 -9.67
CA HIS A 179 12.43 -1.92 -8.88
C HIS A 179 13.74 -1.16 -8.68
N PHE A 180 14.09 -0.87 -7.42
CA PHE A 180 15.39 -0.29 -7.07
C PHE A 180 16.34 -1.39 -6.58
N LEU A 181 17.56 -1.40 -7.10
CA LEU A 181 18.53 -2.49 -6.89
C LEU A 181 19.12 -2.56 -5.47
N SER A 182 18.81 -1.63 -4.56
CA SER A 182 19.61 -1.45 -3.33
C SER A 182 18.87 -0.99 -2.06
N SER A 183 17.58 -1.24 -1.85
CA SER A 183 16.94 -0.86 -0.58
C SER A 183 16.08 -1.96 0.04
N ILE A 184 15.83 -1.81 1.35
CA ILE A 184 14.86 -2.55 2.16
C ILE A 184 13.48 -2.64 1.49
N VAL A 185 13.16 -1.65 0.65
CA VAL A 185 11.98 -1.59 -0.21
C VAL A 185 12.37 -2.06 -1.61
N MET A 186 12.12 -3.33 -1.92
CA MET A 186 12.49 -3.84 -3.25
C MET A 186 11.68 -3.19 -4.38
N SER A 187 10.52 -2.57 -4.15
CA SER A 187 9.84 -1.79 -5.18
C SER A 187 9.22 -0.54 -4.57
N ALA A 188 9.30 0.60 -5.25
CA ALA A 188 8.47 1.75 -4.92
C ALA A 188 7.32 1.86 -5.90
N VAL A 189 6.18 2.31 -5.39
CA VAL A 189 5.06 2.73 -6.21
C VAL A 189 5.09 4.24 -6.31
N VAL A 190 5.25 4.76 -7.51
CA VAL A 190 5.26 6.21 -7.76
C VAL A 190 3.90 6.61 -8.32
N LEU A 191 3.25 7.55 -7.65
CA LEU A 191 1.98 8.16 -8.06
C LEU A 191 2.25 9.65 -8.32
N PRO A 192 2.30 10.11 -9.56
CA PRO A 192 2.44 11.53 -9.84
C PRO A 192 1.12 12.23 -9.50
N VAL A 193 1.03 12.83 -8.31
CA VAL A 193 -0.13 13.61 -7.87
C VAL A 193 0.08 15.07 -8.27
N TYR A 194 -0.77 15.60 -9.15
CA TYR A 194 -0.59 16.95 -9.71
C TYR A 194 -1.34 18.08 -8.98
N GLU A 195 -2.22 17.77 -8.02
CA GLU A 195 -2.92 18.72 -7.15
C GLU A 195 -3.46 17.98 -5.91
N THR A 196 -3.36 18.54 -4.70
CA THR A 196 -3.88 17.94 -3.46
C THR A 196 -4.65 18.96 -2.63
N THR A 197 -5.88 18.63 -2.24
CA THR A 197 -6.55 19.20 -1.06
C THR A 197 -6.69 18.09 -0.03
N TYR A 198 -6.08 18.26 1.15
CA TYR A 198 -6.16 17.29 2.23
C TYR A 198 -7.52 17.40 2.92
N GLU A 199 -8.35 16.37 2.78
CA GLU A 199 -9.61 16.22 3.51
C GLU A 199 -9.63 14.84 4.19
N HIS A 200 -10.27 14.74 5.36
CA HIS A 200 -10.49 13.44 6.00
C HIS A 200 -11.74 12.79 5.38
N CYS A 201 -11.68 11.50 5.05
CA CYS A 201 -12.81 10.73 4.50
C CYS A 201 -13.85 10.37 5.57
#